data_AF-A0A1V4AP08-F1
#
_entry.id   AF-A0A1V4AP08-F1
#
_cell.length_a   1.000
_cell.length_b   1.000
_cell.length_c   1.000
_cell.angle_alpha   90.00
_cell.angle_beta   90.00
_cell.angle_gamma   90.00
#
_symmetry.space_group_name_H-M   'P 1'
#
loop_
_entity.id
_entity.type
_entity.pdbx_description
1 polymer ?
#
loop_
_entity_poly.entity_id
_entity_poly.type
_entity_poly.pdbx_seq_one_letter_code
_entity_poly.pdbx_strand_id
1 'polypeptide(L)'
;MFGPNTYEGKEKLYEYINGGAEPYLSYSFVRVVSAEYQKDTDKKILIDIWEFSSSEDAFGVFTKDRAGTDINLGNGSALFHNCLYLWNGTCFVRIEPREGDILPEEVTFVGKAIIDTMPYKKVLLPAVMDYLPEHYMIQGSQKFFHKKIILDNIYISDNFIEENVFRLSEKTDAVIAEYRLEANAEPLKLMLIQYPDKNVARVVFDDVVRLWRSWSEKEFTEENILTFQDKAHRYTSCFLKTNILCMTFLASNKNDGVMLLNLVRENNRKAQ
;
A
#
# COMPACT_ATOMS: atom_id res chain seq x y z
N MET A 1 4.65 -22.84 -28.07
CA MET A 1 4.27 -22.31 -26.75
C MET A 1 5.46 -22.59 -25.84
N PHE A 2 6.20 -21.55 -25.46
CA PHE A 2 7.24 -21.72 -24.43
C PHE A 2 6.51 -21.87 -23.09
N GLY A 3 6.90 -22.87 -22.29
CA GLY A 3 6.32 -23.07 -20.97
C GLY A 3 6.58 -21.89 -20.03
N PRO A 4 5.99 -21.89 -18.82
CA PRO A 4 6.22 -20.82 -17.86
C PRO A 4 7.70 -20.70 -17.47
N ASN A 5 8.21 -19.46 -17.41
CA ASN A 5 9.52 -19.16 -16.87
C ASN A 5 9.40 -18.86 -15.38
N THR A 6 10.30 -19.43 -14.56
CA THR A 6 10.33 -19.18 -13.12
C THR A 6 11.59 -18.40 -12.76
N TYR A 7 11.41 -17.30 -12.05
CA TYR A 7 12.48 -16.43 -11.57
C TYR A 7 12.47 -16.44 -10.05
N GLU A 8 13.32 -17.27 -9.44
CA GLU A 8 13.39 -17.47 -7.99
C GLU A 8 14.57 -16.70 -7.37
N GLY A 9 14.28 -15.97 -6.31
CA GLY A 9 15.25 -15.16 -5.60
C GLY A 9 15.67 -13.88 -6.33
N LYS A 10 16.42 -13.05 -5.60
CA LYS A 10 16.82 -11.69 -5.99
C LYS A 10 17.50 -11.63 -7.36
N GLU A 11 18.50 -12.48 -7.60
CA GLU A 11 19.28 -12.42 -8.85
C GLU A 11 18.43 -12.73 -10.09
N LYS A 12 17.55 -13.75 -9.99
CA LYS A 12 16.64 -14.09 -11.10
C LYS A 12 15.56 -13.05 -11.31
N LEU A 13 15.13 -12.36 -10.25
CA LEU A 13 14.19 -11.27 -10.41
C LEU A 13 14.79 -10.10 -11.22
N TYR A 14 16.07 -9.81 -11.04
CA TYR A 14 16.77 -8.80 -11.87
C TYR A 14 16.89 -9.20 -13.33
N GLU A 15 17.02 -10.51 -13.62
CA GLU A 15 16.97 -11.01 -15.00
C GLU A 15 15.59 -10.78 -15.64
N TYR A 16 14.51 -10.82 -14.84
CA TYR A 16 13.14 -10.61 -15.31
C TYR A 16 12.77 -9.13 -15.48
N ILE A 17 12.95 -8.31 -14.42
CA ILE A 17 12.53 -6.90 -14.40
C ILE A 17 13.64 -5.97 -13.87
N ASN A 18 14.65 -5.76 -14.72
CA ASN A 18 15.76 -4.87 -14.40
C ASN A 18 15.28 -3.41 -14.20
N GLY A 19 15.55 -2.84 -13.03
CA GLY A 19 15.11 -1.49 -12.61
C GLY A 19 13.71 -1.43 -11.98
N GLY A 20 12.96 -2.53 -11.99
CA GLY A 20 11.65 -2.65 -11.37
C GLY A 20 11.58 -3.65 -10.21
N ALA A 21 12.68 -4.33 -9.89
CA ALA A 21 12.72 -5.43 -8.92
C ALA A 21 12.69 -4.93 -7.46
N GLU A 22 13.31 -3.80 -7.17
CA GLU A 22 13.53 -3.30 -5.81
C GLU A 22 12.23 -3.13 -5.01
N PRO A 23 11.13 -2.60 -5.58
CA PRO A 23 9.84 -2.57 -4.88
C PRO A 23 9.35 -3.95 -4.45
N TYR A 24 9.55 -5.00 -5.24
CA TYR A 24 9.14 -6.37 -4.87
C TYR A 24 10.08 -6.98 -3.83
N LEU A 25 11.39 -6.72 -3.94
CA LEU A 25 12.41 -7.10 -2.93
C LEU A 25 12.28 -6.31 -1.62
N SER A 26 11.45 -5.28 -1.60
CA SER A 26 11.10 -4.57 -0.37
C SER A 26 10.16 -5.37 0.53
N TYR A 27 9.52 -6.41 -0.03
CA TYR A 27 8.71 -7.43 0.62
C TYR A 27 9.45 -8.78 0.68
N SER A 28 8.82 -9.81 1.25
CA SER A 28 9.40 -11.17 1.36
C SER A 28 9.34 -12.01 0.06
N PHE A 29 9.72 -11.42 -1.07
CA PHE A 29 9.71 -12.05 -2.39
C PHE A 29 10.41 -13.42 -2.41
N VAL A 30 9.72 -14.43 -2.96
CA VAL A 30 10.25 -15.78 -3.16
C VAL A 30 10.56 -16.00 -4.64
N ARG A 31 9.56 -15.88 -5.50
CA ARG A 31 9.70 -16.08 -6.95
C ARG A 31 8.57 -15.42 -7.73
N VAL A 32 8.76 -15.27 -9.04
CA VAL A 32 7.69 -14.99 -10.00
C VAL A 32 7.69 -16.03 -11.10
N VAL A 33 6.51 -16.54 -11.44
CA VAL A 33 6.27 -17.41 -12.59
C VAL A 33 5.56 -16.59 -13.66
N SER A 34 6.18 -16.48 -14.83
CA SER A 34 5.71 -15.63 -15.93
C SER A 34 5.49 -16.45 -17.19
N ALA A 35 4.34 -16.26 -17.84
CA ALA A 35 4.01 -16.94 -19.09
C ALA A 35 3.05 -16.11 -19.96
N GLU A 36 3.31 -16.11 -21.27
CA GLU A 36 2.38 -15.59 -22.25
C GLU A 36 1.44 -16.69 -22.75
N TYR A 37 0.14 -16.39 -22.74
CA TYR A 37 -0.90 -17.27 -23.25
C TYR A 37 -1.56 -16.65 -24.46
N GLN A 38 -1.79 -17.49 -25.47
CA GLN A 38 -2.40 -17.13 -26.72
C GLN A 38 -3.70 -17.90 -26.91
N LYS A 39 -4.80 -17.19 -27.15
CA LYS A 39 -6.12 -17.79 -27.41
C LYS A 39 -6.33 -18.03 -28.91
N ASP A 40 -6.05 -17.00 -29.71
CA ASP A 40 -6.11 -16.98 -31.19
C ASP A 40 -4.84 -16.33 -31.76
N THR A 41 -4.66 -16.25 -33.09
CA THR A 41 -3.43 -15.67 -33.68
C THR A 41 -3.12 -14.26 -33.20
N ASP A 42 -4.13 -13.49 -32.79
CA ASP A 42 -4.01 -12.04 -32.58
C ASP A 42 -4.27 -11.61 -31.13
N LYS A 43 -4.51 -12.55 -30.20
CA LYS A 43 -4.85 -12.26 -28.80
C LYS A 43 -3.88 -12.92 -27.84
N LYS A 44 -3.10 -12.10 -27.13
CA LYS A 44 -2.11 -12.55 -26.15
C LYS A 44 -2.29 -11.83 -24.82
N ILE A 45 -2.14 -12.59 -23.74
CA ILE A 45 -2.06 -12.08 -22.38
C ILE A 45 -0.75 -12.53 -21.73
N LEU A 46 -0.16 -11.70 -20.89
CA LEU A 46 0.89 -12.09 -19.96
C LEU A 46 0.27 -12.36 -18.60
N ILE A 47 0.68 -13.46 -17.98
CA ILE A 47 0.30 -13.80 -16.62
C ILE A 47 1.57 -13.90 -15.78
N ASP A 48 1.64 -13.06 -14.75
CA ASP A 48 2.65 -13.14 -13.71
C ASP A 48 2.02 -13.61 -12.40
N ILE A 49 2.58 -14.65 -11.81
CA ILE A 49 2.22 -15.14 -10.47
C ILE A 49 3.43 -14.95 -9.56
N TRP A 50 3.32 -13.97 -8.67
CA TRP A 50 4.32 -13.59 -7.69
C TRP A 50 4.04 -14.30 -6.36
N GLU A 51 5.04 -14.95 -5.79
CA GLU A 51 4.95 -15.63 -4.50
C GLU A 51 5.83 -14.93 -3.46
N PHE A 52 5.28 -14.76 -2.26
CA PHE A 52 5.94 -14.14 -1.11
C PHE A 52 5.95 -15.12 0.07
N SER A 53 6.82 -14.87 1.06
CA SER A 53 6.91 -15.73 2.24
C SER A 53 5.73 -15.55 3.20
N SER A 54 5.01 -14.42 3.09
CA SER A 54 3.84 -14.09 3.90
C SER A 54 2.67 -13.59 3.04
N SER A 55 1.44 -13.75 3.57
CA SER A 55 0.24 -13.23 2.91
C SER A 55 0.15 -11.71 2.98
N GLU A 56 0.68 -11.11 4.04
CA GLU A 56 0.75 -9.66 4.26
C GLU A 56 1.65 -8.98 3.23
N ASP A 57 2.78 -9.58 2.90
CA ASP A 57 3.68 -9.09 1.85
C ASP A 57 3.04 -9.17 0.45
N ALA A 58 2.33 -10.26 0.16
CA ALA A 58 1.56 -10.39 -1.07
C ALA A 58 0.43 -9.33 -1.15
N PHE A 59 -0.22 -9.06 -0.01
CA PHE A 59 -1.19 -7.96 0.13
C PHE A 59 -0.55 -6.58 -0.08
N GLY A 60 0.67 -6.36 0.43
CA GLY A 60 1.43 -5.13 0.20
C GLY A 60 1.72 -4.87 -1.27
N VAL A 61 2.16 -5.89 -2.01
CA VAL A 61 2.36 -5.77 -3.47
C VAL A 61 1.04 -5.57 -4.20
N PHE A 62 -0.01 -6.32 -3.83
CA PHE A 62 -1.34 -6.13 -4.42
C PHE A 62 -1.86 -4.70 -4.23
N THR A 63 -1.80 -4.16 -3.01
CA THR A 63 -2.26 -2.79 -2.73
C THR A 63 -1.41 -1.71 -3.39
N LYS A 64 -0.11 -1.97 -3.58
CA LYS A 64 0.81 -1.10 -4.34
C LYS A 64 0.42 -1.01 -5.82
N ASP A 65 0.18 -2.16 -6.47
CA ASP A 65 0.08 -2.25 -7.93
C ASP A 65 -1.33 -2.27 -8.48
N ARG A 66 -2.32 -2.63 -7.67
CA ARG A 66 -3.70 -2.70 -8.13
C ARG A 66 -4.19 -1.35 -8.64
N ALA A 67 -5.05 -1.42 -9.64
CA ALA A 67 -5.84 -0.30 -10.11
C ALA A 67 -7.26 -0.80 -10.43
N GLY A 68 -8.21 0.13 -10.46
CA GLY A 68 -9.59 -0.14 -10.85
C GLY A 68 -10.44 -0.67 -9.69
N THR A 69 -11.48 -1.43 -10.03
CA THR A 69 -12.54 -1.79 -9.07
C THR A 69 -12.45 -3.25 -8.67
N ASP A 70 -12.79 -3.54 -7.42
CA ASP A 70 -12.88 -4.91 -6.93
C ASP A 70 -14.00 -5.68 -7.66
N ILE A 71 -13.69 -6.92 -8.05
CA ILE A 71 -14.63 -7.85 -8.68
C ILE A 71 -14.95 -9.06 -7.77
N ASN A 72 -14.56 -8.99 -6.50
CA ASN A 72 -14.81 -10.00 -5.46
C ASN A 72 -14.23 -11.39 -5.80
N LEU A 73 -12.98 -11.45 -6.27
CA LEU A 73 -12.29 -12.69 -6.59
C LEU A 73 -11.05 -12.91 -5.69
N GLY A 74 -10.84 -14.13 -5.20
CA GLY A 74 -9.72 -14.47 -4.32
C GLY A 74 -9.83 -13.85 -2.92
N ASN A 75 -8.70 -13.51 -2.29
CA ASN A 75 -8.68 -12.70 -1.08
C ASN A 75 -8.78 -11.20 -1.38
N GLY A 76 -8.43 -10.78 -2.60
CA GLY A 76 -8.68 -9.43 -3.10
C GLY A 76 -8.52 -9.37 -4.62
N SER A 77 -9.27 -8.48 -5.28
CA SER A 77 -9.16 -8.28 -6.71
C SER A 77 -9.26 -6.81 -7.10
N ALA A 78 -8.75 -6.48 -8.27
CA ALA A 78 -8.99 -5.19 -8.91
C ALA A 78 -8.89 -5.32 -10.44
N LEU A 79 -9.91 -4.83 -11.14
CA LEU A 79 -9.97 -4.83 -12.59
C LEU A 79 -9.92 -3.38 -13.09
N PHE A 80 -8.89 -3.06 -13.87
CA PHE A 80 -8.73 -1.76 -14.53
C PHE A 80 -8.71 -1.96 -16.03
N HIS A 81 -9.80 -1.57 -16.69
CA HIS A 81 -10.04 -1.89 -18.10
C HIS A 81 -9.93 -3.40 -18.31
N ASN A 82 -8.84 -3.87 -18.92
CA ASN A 82 -8.55 -5.27 -19.20
C ASN A 82 -7.27 -5.77 -18.50
N CYS A 83 -6.76 -5.06 -17.49
CA CYS A 83 -5.72 -5.54 -16.59
C CYS A 83 -6.35 -6.01 -15.27
N LEU A 84 -6.06 -7.25 -14.87
CA LEU A 84 -6.58 -7.85 -13.65
C LEU A 84 -5.46 -8.10 -12.64
N TYR A 85 -5.69 -7.63 -11.41
CA TYR A 85 -4.82 -7.82 -10.26
C TYR A 85 -5.56 -8.68 -9.24
N LEU A 86 -4.92 -9.73 -8.74
CA LEU A 86 -5.49 -10.62 -7.74
C LEU A 86 -4.51 -10.83 -6.61
N TRP A 87 -5.05 -11.04 -5.42
CA TRP A 87 -4.33 -11.50 -4.26
C TRP A 87 -5.03 -12.72 -3.68
N ASN A 88 -4.27 -13.77 -3.41
CA ASN A 88 -4.78 -14.97 -2.76
C ASN A 88 -3.66 -15.66 -1.98
N GLY A 89 -3.78 -15.69 -0.65
CA GLY A 89 -2.76 -16.24 0.23
C GLY A 89 -1.44 -15.48 0.09
N THR A 90 -0.37 -16.22 -0.20
CA THR A 90 0.98 -15.70 -0.41
C THR A 90 1.23 -15.26 -1.85
N CYS A 91 0.21 -15.30 -2.71
CA CYS A 91 0.34 -15.01 -4.13
C CYS A 91 -0.29 -13.66 -4.51
N PHE A 92 0.42 -12.90 -5.33
CA PHE A 92 -0.11 -11.79 -6.12
C PHE A 92 -0.10 -12.19 -7.59
N VAL A 93 -1.21 -12.02 -8.30
CA VAL A 93 -1.33 -12.37 -9.72
C VAL A 93 -1.64 -11.13 -10.52
N ARG A 94 -0.94 -10.94 -11.63
CA ARG A 94 -1.23 -9.92 -12.62
C ARG A 94 -1.51 -10.58 -13.96
N ILE A 95 -2.65 -10.25 -14.56
CA ILE A 95 -3.01 -10.64 -15.92
C ILE A 95 -3.14 -9.36 -16.73
N GLU A 96 -2.34 -9.24 -17.78
CA GLU A 96 -2.35 -8.07 -18.64
C GLU A 96 -2.41 -8.43 -20.13
N PRO A 97 -3.14 -7.67 -20.95
CA PRO A 97 -3.10 -7.80 -22.39
C PRO A 97 -1.72 -7.46 -22.95
N ARG A 98 -1.25 -8.25 -23.91
CA ARG A 98 -0.03 -7.99 -24.69
C ARG A 98 -0.35 -7.65 -26.14
N GLU A 99 -1.30 -8.37 -26.73
CA GLU A 99 -1.72 -8.17 -28.12
C GLU A 99 -3.22 -8.40 -28.27
N GLY A 100 -3.83 -7.67 -29.19
CA GLY A 100 -5.24 -7.79 -29.54
C GLY A 100 -6.21 -7.06 -28.60
N ASP A 101 -7.47 -7.04 -29.00
CA ASP A 101 -8.56 -6.48 -28.20
C ASP A 101 -9.05 -7.52 -27.17
N ILE A 102 -8.32 -7.61 -26.05
CA ILE A 102 -8.66 -8.48 -24.93
C ILE A 102 -9.75 -7.80 -24.09
N LEU A 103 -10.90 -8.46 -23.97
CA LEU A 103 -12.02 -7.93 -23.20
C LEU A 103 -11.83 -8.14 -21.68
N PRO A 104 -12.41 -7.28 -20.83
CA PRO A 104 -12.36 -7.44 -19.37
C PRO A 104 -12.88 -8.80 -18.87
N GLU A 105 -13.89 -9.36 -19.55
CA GLU A 105 -14.46 -10.67 -19.23
C GLU A 105 -13.48 -11.82 -19.54
N GLU A 106 -12.60 -11.64 -20.54
CA GLU A 106 -11.60 -12.65 -20.92
C GLU A 106 -10.51 -12.76 -19.85
N VAL A 107 -9.99 -11.63 -19.35
CA VAL A 107 -9.02 -11.67 -18.24
C VAL A 107 -9.66 -12.11 -16.93
N THR A 108 -10.93 -11.77 -16.71
CA THR A 108 -11.70 -12.23 -15.54
C THR A 108 -11.90 -13.74 -15.57
N PHE A 109 -12.22 -14.31 -16.73
CA PHE A 109 -12.33 -15.76 -16.91
C PHE A 109 -11.03 -16.48 -16.57
N VAL A 110 -9.90 -15.98 -17.09
CA VAL A 110 -8.58 -16.54 -16.79
C VAL A 110 -8.24 -16.40 -15.31
N GLY A 111 -8.48 -15.23 -14.72
CA GLY A 111 -8.24 -14.99 -13.30
C GLY A 111 -9.04 -15.94 -12.40
N LYS A 112 -10.32 -16.17 -12.73
CA LYS A 112 -11.14 -17.14 -12.01
C LYS A 112 -10.57 -18.55 -12.11
N ALA A 113 -10.18 -18.98 -13.32
CA ALA A 113 -9.56 -20.30 -13.52
C ALA A 113 -8.28 -20.47 -12.70
N ILE A 114 -7.44 -19.43 -12.59
CA ILE A 114 -6.25 -19.46 -11.73
C ILE A 114 -6.65 -19.62 -10.27
N ILE A 115 -7.56 -18.78 -9.77
CA ILE A 115 -7.97 -18.77 -8.36
C ILE A 115 -8.63 -20.09 -7.96
N ASP A 116 -9.43 -20.70 -8.84
CA ASP A 116 -10.08 -21.99 -8.61
C ASP A 116 -9.06 -23.16 -8.46
N THR A 117 -7.82 -22.98 -8.96
CA THR A 117 -6.73 -23.97 -8.77
C THR A 117 -5.88 -23.72 -7.52
N MET A 118 -5.98 -22.53 -6.92
CA MET A 118 -5.21 -22.15 -5.75
C MET A 118 -5.92 -22.59 -4.46
N PRO A 119 -5.21 -23.09 -3.44
CA PRO A 119 -5.82 -23.35 -2.15
C PRO A 119 -6.39 -22.07 -1.55
N TYR A 120 -7.71 -22.00 -1.36
CA TYR A 120 -8.30 -20.88 -0.64
C TYR A 120 -7.95 -20.98 0.85
N LYS A 121 -7.34 -19.93 1.38
CA LYS A 121 -7.18 -19.72 2.82
C LYS A 121 -7.87 -18.41 3.17
N LYS A 122 -8.68 -18.43 4.22
CA LYS A 122 -9.08 -17.18 4.87
C LYS A 122 -7.82 -16.56 5.45
N VAL A 123 -7.48 -15.36 4.99
CA VAL A 123 -6.30 -14.62 5.43
C VAL A 123 -6.73 -13.45 6.31
N LEU A 124 -5.89 -13.11 7.27
CA LEU A 124 -6.04 -11.89 8.06
C LEU A 124 -5.26 -10.79 7.37
N LEU A 125 -5.80 -9.58 7.37
CA LEU A 125 -5.08 -8.40 6.94
C LEU A 125 -4.04 -8.03 8.01
N PRO A 126 -2.97 -7.29 7.64
CA PRO A 126 -2.01 -6.77 8.61
C PRO A 126 -2.72 -6.00 9.73
N ALA A 127 -2.35 -6.25 10.99
CA ALA A 127 -3.05 -5.70 12.15
C ALA A 127 -3.12 -4.16 12.16
N VAL A 128 -2.15 -3.47 11.54
CA VAL A 128 -2.15 -2.02 11.40
C VAL A 128 -3.35 -1.50 10.59
N MET A 129 -3.93 -2.31 9.70
CA MET A 129 -5.11 -1.96 8.89
C MET A 129 -6.34 -1.71 9.76
N ASP A 130 -6.48 -2.41 10.90
CA ASP A 130 -7.65 -2.33 11.76
C ASP A 130 -7.81 -0.96 12.43
N TYR A 131 -6.74 -0.15 12.45
CA TYR A 131 -6.74 1.20 13.00
C TYR A 131 -7.24 2.27 12.02
N LEU A 132 -7.32 1.96 10.73
CA LEU A 132 -7.79 2.91 9.72
C LEU A 132 -9.31 3.17 9.89
N PRO A 133 -9.75 4.44 9.97
CA PRO A 133 -11.17 4.76 9.95
C PRO A 133 -11.79 4.34 8.60
N GLU A 134 -12.90 3.60 8.62
CA GLU A 134 -13.61 3.23 7.39
C GLU A 134 -14.35 4.42 6.77
N HIS A 135 -14.86 5.33 7.61
CA HIS A 135 -15.58 6.51 7.17
C HIS A 135 -14.64 7.47 6.42
N TYR A 136 -15.14 8.08 5.34
CA TYR A 136 -14.41 9.02 4.47
C TYR A 136 -13.24 8.43 3.67
N MET A 137 -12.87 7.18 3.89
CA MET A 137 -11.80 6.53 3.15
C MET A 137 -12.20 6.35 1.68
N ILE A 138 -11.32 6.76 0.77
CA ILE A 138 -11.43 6.41 -0.65
C ILE A 138 -11.13 4.93 -0.78
N GLN A 139 -12.16 4.13 -1.04
CA GLN A 139 -12.04 2.68 -1.16
C GLN A 139 -11.02 2.30 -2.24
N GLY A 140 -10.15 1.35 -1.94
CA GLY A 140 -9.09 0.93 -2.85
C GLY A 140 -7.77 1.71 -2.72
N SER A 141 -7.76 2.87 -2.05
CA SER A 141 -6.58 3.74 -1.94
C SER A 141 -5.51 3.27 -0.95
N GLN A 142 -5.81 2.26 -0.14
CA GLN A 142 -4.86 1.77 0.86
C GLN A 142 -3.63 1.18 0.20
N LYS A 143 -2.45 1.47 0.75
CA LYS A 143 -1.16 0.87 0.39
C LYS A 143 -0.47 0.39 1.66
N PHE A 144 -0.18 -0.90 1.73
CA PHE A 144 0.56 -1.51 2.83
C PHE A 144 2.02 -1.75 2.43
N PHE A 145 2.97 -1.40 3.29
CA PHE A 145 4.40 -1.48 2.97
C PHE A 145 5.29 -1.50 4.22
N HIS A 146 6.56 -1.87 4.03
CA HIS A 146 7.55 -1.95 5.10
C HIS A 146 8.70 -0.96 4.95
N LYS A 147 9.13 -0.68 3.71
CA LYS A 147 10.39 0.05 3.44
C LYS A 147 10.15 1.38 2.71
N LYS A 148 11.08 2.32 2.91
CA LYS A 148 11.03 3.69 2.36
C LYS A 148 10.84 3.73 0.84
N ILE A 149 11.39 2.78 0.09
CA ILE A 149 11.25 2.75 -1.37
C ILE A 149 9.79 2.77 -1.85
N ILE A 150 8.86 2.21 -1.08
CA ILE A 150 7.44 2.28 -1.41
C ILE A 150 6.88 3.67 -1.07
N LEU A 151 7.23 4.22 0.08
CA LEU A 151 6.83 5.57 0.50
C LEU A 151 7.33 6.65 -0.47
N ASP A 152 8.53 6.49 -1.03
CA ASP A 152 9.13 7.45 -1.99
C ASP A 152 8.32 7.56 -3.29
N ASN A 153 7.44 6.59 -3.58
CA ASN A 153 6.49 6.62 -4.69
C ASN A 153 5.10 7.12 -4.28
N ILE A 154 4.96 7.71 -3.09
CA ILE A 154 3.71 8.23 -2.55
C ILE A 154 3.91 9.69 -2.16
N TYR A 155 3.20 10.58 -2.84
CA TYR A 155 3.28 12.01 -2.58
C TYR A 155 2.60 12.36 -1.24
N ILE A 156 3.41 12.73 -0.24
CA ILE A 156 2.97 13.14 1.11
C ILE A 156 3.41 14.55 1.52
N SER A 157 4.32 15.19 0.77
CA SER A 157 4.81 16.54 1.04
C SER A 157 5.43 17.17 -0.22
N ASP A 158 5.47 18.50 -0.29
CA ASP A 158 6.29 19.22 -1.27
C ASP A 158 7.78 19.15 -0.95
N ASN A 159 8.13 18.93 0.33
CA ASN A 159 9.52 18.82 0.74
C ASN A 159 10.01 17.39 0.51
N PHE A 160 11.20 17.28 -0.06
CA PHE A 160 11.85 15.98 -0.27
C PHE A 160 12.34 15.39 1.05
N ILE A 161 11.88 14.18 1.38
CA ILE A 161 12.34 13.42 2.54
C ILE A 161 13.53 12.55 2.09
N GLU A 162 14.74 13.11 2.18
CA GLU A 162 15.97 12.42 1.75
C GLU A 162 16.28 11.19 2.63
N GLU A 163 16.32 11.39 3.94
CA GLU A 163 16.65 10.33 4.90
C GLU A 163 15.46 9.43 5.22
N ASN A 164 15.73 8.21 5.69
CA ASN A 164 14.71 7.34 6.26
C ASN A 164 14.29 7.80 7.67
N VAL A 165 13.73 9.01 7.78
CA VAL A 165 13.31 9.63 9.05
C VAL A 165 12.29 8.77 9.80
N PHE A 166 11.47 8.02 9.06
CA PHE A 166 10.49 7.08 9.59
C PHE A 166 11.09 5.75 10.07
N ARG A 167 12.38 5.51 9.82
CA ARG A 167 13.11 4.27 10.12
C ARG A 167 12.39 3.01 9.62
N LEU A 168 11.78 3.12 8.43
CA LEU A 168 11.06 2.03 7.76
C LEU A 168 12.02 0.88 7.43
N SER A 169 11.62 -0.34 7.77
CA SER A 169 12.39 -1.58 7.56
C SER A 169 11.44 -2.77 7.44
N GLU A 170 11.96 -3.96 7.16
CA GLU A 170 11.20 -5.22 7.19
C GLU A 170 10.51 -5.54 8.53
N LYS A 171 10.80 -4.77 9.59
CA LYS A 171 10.20 -4.92 10.93
C LYS A 171 9.10 -3.91 11.22
N THR A 172 8.78 -3.02 10.28
CA THR A 172 7.74 -2.00 10.45
C THR A 172 6.58 -2.27 9.53
N ASP A 173 5.37 -2.15 10.05
CA ASP A 173 4.15 -2.28 9.26
C ASP A 173 3.58 -0.88 9.04
N ALA A 174 3.62 -0.41 7.80
CA ALA A 174 3.08 0.89 7.42
C ALA A 174 1.87 0.71 6.51
N VAL A 175 0.84 1.53 6.75
CA VAL A 175 -0.27 1.68 5.83
C VAL A 175 -0.54 3.16 5.60
N ILE A 176 -0.81 3.52 4.34
CA ILE A 176 -1.32 4.84 3.99
C ILE A 176 -2.58 4.70 3.14
N ALA A 177 -3.56 5.56 3.38
CA ALA A 177 -4.80 5.62 2.61
C ALA A 177 -5.25 7.07 2.40
N GLU A 178 -6.05 7.28 1.36
CA GLU A 178 -6.62 8.58 1.02
C GLU A 178 -8.01 8.74 1.61
N TYR A 179 -8.30 9.95 2.09
CA TYR A 179 -9.54 10.30 2.76
C TYR A 179 -10.12 11.57 2.15
N ARG A 180 -11.42 11.55 1.90
CA ARG A 180 -12.19 12.69 1.40
C ARG A 180 -13.37 12.94 2.33
N LEU A 181 -13.27 13.99 3.15
CA LEU A 181 -14.29 14.34 4.15
C LEU A 181 -15.51 15.02 3.52
N GLU A 182 -15.29 15.78 2.44
CA GLU A 182 -16.34 16.45 1.68
C GLU A 182 -16.21 16.14 0.19
N ALA A 183 -17.34 16.07 -0.52
CA ALA A 183 -17.38 15.62 -1.92
C ALA A 183 -16.45 16.41 -2.87
N ASN A 184 -16.26 17.71 -2.61
CA ASN A 184 -15.45 18.61 -3.45
C ASN A 184 -14.09 18.97 -2.84
N ALA A 185 -13.72 18.37 -1.70
CA ALA A 185 -12.42 18.62 -1.09
C ALA A 185 -11.33 17.76 -1.74
N GLU A 186 -10.14 18.34 -1.86
CA GLU A 186 -8.93 17.59 -2.17
C GLU A 186 -8.70 16.50 -1.10
N PRO A 187 -8.34 15.27 -1.51
CA PRO A 187 -8.13 14.20 -0.55
C PRO A 187 -6.87 14.46 0.28
N LEU A 188 -6.96 14.15 1.57
CA LEU A 188 -5.83 14.13 2.47
C LEU A 188 -5.37 12.68 2.67
N LYS A 189 -4.13 12.47 3.13
CA LYS A 189 -3.61 11.12 3.39
C LYS A 189 -3.51 10.85 4.88
N LEU A 190 -3.88 9.66 5.32
CA LEU A 190 -3.60 9.15 6.67
C LEU A 190 -2.60 8.02 6.57
N MET A 191 -1.46 8.13 7.24
CA MET A 191 -0.47 7.08 7.38
C MET A 191 -0.36 6.63 8.83
N LEU A 192 -0.33 5.32 9.02
CA LEU A 192 -0.05 4.67 10.30
C LEU A 192 1.21 3.81 10.13
N ILE A 193 2.14 3.89 11.07
CA ILE A 193 3.35 3.05 11.07
C ILE A 193 3.47 2.38 12.43
N GLN A 194 3.34 1.06 12.45
CA GLN A 194 3.53 0.23 13.63
C GLN A 194 4.99 -0.24 13.73
N TYR A 195 5.63 0.05 14.86
CA TYR A 195 7.00 -0.33 15.16
C TYR A 195 7.06 -1.56 16.08
N PRO A 196 8.18 -2.32 16.09
CA PRO A 196 8.34 -3.48 16.97
C PRO A 196 8.18 -3.16 18.46
N ASP A 197 8.58 -1.96 18.87
CA ASP A 197 8.45 -1.52 20.26
C ASP A 197 8.25 0.00 20.39
N LYS A 198 7.74 0.38 21.57
CA LYS A 198 7.39 1.77 21.91
C LYS A 198 8.58 2.72 21.99
N ASN A 199 9.78 2.23 22.30
CA ASN A 199 10.97 3.09 22.44
C ASN A 199 11.45 3.51 21.05
N VAL A 200 11.49 2.57 20.09
CA VAL A 200 11.77 2.88 18.69
C VAL A 200 10.75 3.88 18.16
N ALA A 201 9.46 3.63 18.37
CA ALA A 201 8.40 4.52 17.93
C ALA A 201 8.53 5.94 18.51
N ARG A 202 8.95 6.05 19.78
CA ARG A 202 9.18 7.36 20.43
C ARG A 202 10.32 8.13 19.79
N VAL A 203 11.46 7.46 19.55
CA VAL A 203 12.61 8.11 18.90
C VAL A 203 12.23 8.57 17.49
N VAL A 204 11.51 7.74 16.73
CA VAL A 204 11.02 8.12 15.40
C VAL A 204 10.07 9.31 15.46
N PHE A 205 9.13 9.32 16.41
CA PHE A 205 8.23 10.46 16.59
C PHE A 205 9.02 11.75 16.84
N ASP A 206 10.05 11.72 17.68
CA ASP A 206 10.89 12.89 17.96
C ASP A 206 11.69 13.34 16.72
N ASP A 207 12.21 12.41 15.92
CA ASP A 207 12.91 12.69 14.66
C ASP A 207 11.99 13.31 13.59
N VAL A 208 10.79 12.74 13.42
CA VAL A 208 9.75 13.23 12.52
C VAL A 208 9.30 14.62 12.94
N VAL A 209 8.97 14.84 14.22
CA VAL A 209 8.56 16.16 14.71
C VAL A 209 9.66 17.20 14.49
N ARG A 210 10.93 16.85 14.72
CA ARG A 210 12.06 17.74 14.44
C ARG A 210 12.13 18.13 12.97
N LEU A 211 11.95 17.17 12.05
CA LEU A 211 11.96 17.43 10.61
C LEU A 211 10.78 18.32 10.19
N TRP A 212 9.55 17.98 10.60
CA TRP A 212 8.35 18.75 10.22
C TRP A 212 8.39 20.18 10.77
N ARG A 213 8.92 20.39 11.98
CA ARG A 213 9.14 21.73 12.53
C ARG A 213 10.08 22.58 11.66
N SER A 214 11.10 21.97 11.06
CA SER A 214 12.04 22.68 10.18
C SER A 214 11.39 23.17 8.88
N TRP A 215 10.22 22.62 8.51
CA TRP A 215 9.46 22.98 7.31
C TRP A 215 8.22 23.82 7.58
N SER A 216 7.84 23.97 8.86
CA SER A 216 6.58 24.60 9.24
C SER A 216 6.70 26.10 9.44
N GLU A 217 5.70 26.85 8.98
CA GLU A 217 5.53 28.28 9.29
C GLU A 217 4.77 28.48 10.60
N LYS A 218 3.86 27.55 10.93
CA LYS A 218 3.09 27.58 12.17
C LYS A 218 2.96 26.18 12.75
N GLU A 219 2.98 26.11 14.07
CA GLU A 219 2.75 24.90 14.86
C GLU A 219 1.53 25.12 15.77
N PHE A 220 0.70 24.10 15.87
CA PHE A 220 -0.45 24.03 16.76
C PHE A 220 -0.37 22.76 17.60
N THR A 221 -1.00 22.78 18.77
CA THR A 221 -1.11 21.59 19.61
C THR A 221 -2.50 21.53 20.21
N GLU A 222 -3.15 20.37 20.06
CA GLU A 222 -4.50 20.11 20.57
C GLU A 222 -4.57 18.66 21.04
N GLU A 223 -4.85 18.42 22.32
CA GLU A 223 -4.96 17.08 22.92
C GLU A 223 -3.84 16.09 22.51
N ASN A 224 -2.57 16.53 22.58
CA ASN A 224 -1.37 15.77 22.18
C ASN A 224 -1.25 15.46 20.67
N ILE A 225 -2.09 16.07 19.82
CA ILE A 225 -1.88 16.10 18.37
C ILE A 225 -1.08 17.37 18.06
N LEU A 226 0.08 17.18 17.43
CA LEU A 226 0.86 18.28 16.87
C LEU A 226 0.42 18.51 15.44
N THR A 227 0.24 19.76 15.06
CA THR A 227 -0.11 20.13 13.69
C THR A 227 0.83 21.20 13.16
N PHE A 228 1.35 20.97 11.97
CA PHE A 228 2.31 21.82 11.28
C PHE A 228 1.65 22.37 10.01
N GLN A 229 1.67 23.68 9.83
CA GLN A 229 1.27 24.33 8.58
C GLN A 229 2.51 24.62 7.73
N ASP A 230 2.51 24.17 6.47
CA ASP A 230 3.56 24.46 5.50
C ASP A 230 3.33 25.80 4.77
N LYS A 231 4.29 26.20 3.93
CA LYS A 231 4.21 27.44 3.12
C LYS A 231 3.09 27.43 2.08
N ALA A 232 2.61 26.25 1.68
CA ALA A 232 1.47 26.08 0.78
C ALA A 232 0.13 26.08 1.53
N HIS A 233 0.13 26.45 2.81
CA HIS A 233 -1.02 26.45 3.71
C HIS A 233 -1.67 25.08 3.92
N ARG A 234 -0.95 23.98 3.66
CA ARG A 234 -1.41 22.63 3.97
C ARG A 234 -0.96 22.22 5.36
N TYR A 235 -1.73 21.33 5.97
CA TYR A 235 -1.53 20.88 7.33
C TYR A 235 -1.07 19.43 7.36
N THR A 236 -0.03 19.16 8.14
CA THR A 236 0.35 17.82 8.58
C THR A 236 0.09 17.72 10.08
N SER A 237 -0.65 16.71 10.51
CA SER A 237 -0.90 16.46 11.93
C SER A 237 -0.31 15.12 12.33
N CYS A 238 0.18 14.98 13.56
CA CYS A 238 0.69 13.71 14.06
C CYS A 238 0.49 13.51 15.56
N PHE A 239 0.42 12.25 15.97
CA PHE A 239 0.57 11.83 17.36
C PHE A 239 1.15 10.40 17.42
N LEU A 240 1.55 9.98 18.61
CA LEU A 240 2.05 8.63 18.86
C LEU A 240 1.05 7.85 19.74
N LYS A 241 0.55 6.71 19.24
CA LYS A 241 -0.31 5.76 19.97
C LYS A 241 0.51 4.52 20.35
N THR A 242 1.04 4.46 21.56
CA THR A 242 1.92 3.35 22.02
C THR A 242 3.15 3.17 21.13
N ASN A 243 3.12 2.23 20.18
CA ASN A 243 4.16 1.94 19.21
C ASN A 243 3.72 2.24 17.76
N ILE A 244 2.62 2.97 17.57
CA ILE A 244 2.09 3.35 16.26
C ILE A 244 2.21 4.86 16.09
N LEU A 245 2.98 5.29 15.09
CA LEU A 245 3.01 6.68 14.64
C LEU A 245 1.81 6.92 13.72
N CYS A 246 0.98 7.91 14.06
CA CYS A 246 -0.20 8.27 13.28
C CYS A 246 0.00 9.67 12.70
N MET A 247 -0.15 9.81 11.38
CA MET A 247 0.06 11.09 10.70
C MET A 247 -0.95 11.33 9.60
N THR A 248 -1.46 12.56 9.50
CA THR A 248 -2.20 13.03 8.32
C THR A 248 -1.37 14.01 7.51
N PHE A 249 -1.49 13.98 6.20
CA PHE A 249 -0.75 14.82 5.27
C PHE A 249 -1.69 15.53 4.30
N LEU A 250 -1.22 16.67 3.78
CA LEU A 250 -1.86 17.41 2.69
C LEU A 250 -3.27 17.92 3.01
N ALA A 251 -3.65 18.01 4.29
CA ALA A 251 -4.96 18.53 4.65
C ALA A 251 -5.04 20.03 4.31
N SER A 252 -6.10 20.45 3.62
CA SER A 252 -6.37 21.88 3.33
C SER A 252 -6.88 22.64 4.55
N ASN A 253 -7.45 21.92 5.52
CA ASN A 253 -7.93 22.43 6.80
C ASN A 253 -7.27 21.67 7.95
N LYS A 254 -6.80 22.40 8.97
CA LYS A 254 -6.22 21.85 10.20
C LYS A 254 -7.14 20.80 10.84
N ASN A 255 -8.44 21.09 10.90
CA ASN A 255 -9.41 20.30 11.66
C ASN A 255 -9.65 18.93 11.03
N ASP A 256 -9.55 18.81 9.70
CA ASP A 256 -9.81 17.57 8.98
C ASP A 256 -8.78 16.49 9.34
N GLY A 257 -7.51 16.87 9.38
CA GLY A 257 -6.43 15.97 9.80
C GLY A 257 -6.55 15.58 11.28
N VAL A 258 -6.86 16.54 12.16
CA VAL A 258 -7.06 16.29 13.59
C VAL A 258 -8.25 15.35 13.83
N MET A 259 -9.35 15.53 13.09
CA MET A 259 -10.54 14.69 13.17
C MET A 259 -10.20 13.22 12.85
N LEU A 260 -9.52 12.96 11.73
CA LEU A 260 -9.15 11.58 11.36
C LEU A 260 -8.23 10.93 12.41
N LEU A 261 -7.29 11.69 12.97
CA LEU A 261 -6.41 11.19 14.03
C LEU A 261 -7.18 10.88 15.32
N ASN A 262 -8.23 11.64 15.63
CA ASN A 262 -9.12 11.32 16.75
C ASN A 262 -9.93 10.05 16.48
N LEU A 263 -10.40 9.79 15.26
CA LEU A 263 -11.03 8.51 14.92
C LEU A 263 -10.07 7.33 15.12
N VAL A 264 -8.79 7.45 14.72
CA VAL A 264 -7.76 6.43 14.98
C VAL A 264 -7.53 6.23 16.49
N ARG A 265 -7.55 7.31 17.27
CA ARG A 265 -7.40 7.28 18.73
C ARG A 265 -8.55 6.53 19.39
N GLU A 266 -9.78 6.85 19.01
CA GLU A 266 -11.02 6.27 19.53
C GLU A 266 -11.24 4.82 19.10
N ASN A 267 -10.65 4.42 17.97
CA ASN A 267 -10.64 3.05 17.50
C ASN A 267 -9.83 2.17 18.49
N ASN A 268 -10.52 1.78 19.56
CA ASN A 268 -10.08 0.94 20.65
C ASN A 268 -10.72 -0.44 20.48
N ARG A 269 -10.46 -1.11 19.35
CA ARG A 269 -10.63 -2.55 19.34
C ARG A 269 -9.44 -3.17 20.07
N LYS A 270 -9.76 -3.58 21.30
CA LYS A 270 -9.03 -4.49 22.18
C LYS A 270 -7.96 -5.28 21.43
N ALA A 271 -6.70 -4.98 21.74
CA ALA A 271 -5.71 -6.06 21.82
C ALA A 271 -6.27 -7.06 22.84
N GLN A 272 -6.95 -8.10 22.35
CA GLN A 272 -7.35 -9.29 23.09
C GLN A 272 -6.75 -10.48 22.38
#